data_AF-A0A646HLR2-F1
#
_entry.id   AF-A0A646HLR2-F1
#
_cell.length_a   1.000
_cell.length_b   1.000
_cell.length_c   1.000
_cell.angle_alpha   90.00
_cell.angle_beta   90.00
_cell.angle_gamma   90.00
#
_symmetry.space_group_name_H-M   'P 1'
#
loop_
_entity.id
_entity.type
_entity.pdbx_description
1 polymer ?
#
loop_
_entity_poly.entity_id
_entity_poly.type
_entity_poly.pdbx_seq_one_letter_code
_entity_poly.pdbx_strand_id
1 'polypeptide(L)'
;MKQKILERLGYSNRIERMFGRGIMIALTGQRRVGKSCVMRRIYNHIAENEENHVIYIDKEKTSFDMIANYQDLEAYVAANIVEGKENYLFIDEVQEISDFEKALLSIQSDDTCQIMITGSNAKMLSGELATRLRGRYIAYRIRGLCYEEFLTFHELKDDDASLNLYLQYGGLPQLRSLGLENTDLVEDYLDNVYNTIVLRDIIERENIRNIPLLRTLLKFVSDNIGKQFSATSIVKFLKSQNTETSAKMILTYLEYLSNAFIIDRVNRYDIHGKRLFELGDKFYFEDLGIRNHIIGGNRRFDIEKVMENAVYIHLCRMGYKVYVGQMYKAEIDFVAEKADSVAYVQVTYLLASEETVEREFGNLKLIKDSHPKYVISMDRLYSQTNIDGIKHIHLRDFLKMTTLV
;
A
#
# COMPACT_ATOMS: atom_id res chain seq x y z
N MET A 1 -9.51 -3.95 -28.15
CA MET A 1 -8.83 -2.64 -28.12
C MET A 1 -7.58 -2.76 -27.26
N LYS A 2 -6.41 -2.27 -27.70
CA LYS A 2 -5.22 -2.22 -26.82
C LYS A 2 -5.54 -1.25 -25.67
N GLN A 3 -5.54 -1.72 -24.43
CA GLN A 3 -5.69 -0.84 -23.27
C GLN A 3 -4.56 0.20 -23.29
N LYS A 4 -4.93 1.49 -23.27
CA LYS A 4 -3.97 2.59 -23.13
C LYS A 4 -3.37 2.51 -21.72
N ILE A 5 -2.08 2.18 -21.63
CA ILE A 5 -1.34 2.20 -20.36
C ILE A 5 -1.13 3.68 -20.00
N LEU A 6 -1.78 4.13 -18.93
CA LEU A 6 -1.55 5.47 -18.37
C LEU A 6 -0.32 5.44 -17.47
N GLU A 7 0.50 6.49 -17.61
CA GLU A 7 1.79 6.55 -16.94
C GLU A 7 1.66 7.04 -15.50
N ARG A 8 2.37 6.36 -14.60
CA ARG A 8 2.48 6.74 -13.18
C ARG A 8 3.85 7.34 -12.91
N LEU A 9 4.05 8.57 -13.42
CA LEU A 9 5.35 9.26 -13.50
C LEU A 9 6.15 9.25 -12.18
N GLY A 10 5.47 9.36 -11.04
CA GLY A 10 6.11 9.32 -9.72
C GLY A 10 6.86 8.01 -9.44
N TYR A 11 6.39 6.88 -9.97
CA TYR A 11 7.07 5.59 -9.89
C TYR A 11 8.12 5.45 -11.00
N SER A 12 7.75 5.66 -12.27
CA SER A 12 8.65 5.48 -13.42
C SER A 12 9.96 6.25 -13.25
N ASN A 13 9.86 7.56 -12.95
CA ASN A 13 11.04 8.43 -12.79
C ASN A 13 11.97 8.00 -11.65
N ARG A 14 11.42 7.43 -10.57
CA ARG A 14 12.22 6.97 -9.42
C ARG A 14 12.89 5.62 -9.70
N ILE A 15 12.19 4.75 -10.39
CA ILE A 15 12.63 3.40 -10.71
C ILE A 15 13.72 3.45 -11.80
N GLU A 16 13.49 4.21 -12.87
CA GLU A 16 14.42 4.27 -14.01
C GLU A 16 15.81 4.78 -13.62
N ARG A 17 15.90 5.69 -12.64
CA ARG A 17 17.17 6.20 -12.09
C ARG A 17 18.04 5.14 -11.40
N MET A 18 17.50 3.97 -11.11
CA MET A 18 18.21 2.88 -10.42
C MET A 18 18.87 1.90 -11.38
N PHE A 19 18.44 1.85 -12.65
CA PHE A 19 19.15 1.08 -13.66
C PHE A 19 20.59 1.59 -13.82
N GLY A 20 21.51 0.68 -14.14
CA GLY A 20 22.95 0.93 -14.27
C GLY A 20 23.70 1.04 -12.93
N ARG A 21 23.04 0.83 -11.78
CA ARG A 21 23.69 0.92 -10.44
C ARG A 21 24.06 -0.43 -9.82
N GLY A 22 23.94 -1.54 -10.56
CA GLY A 22 24.25 -2.89 -10.06
C GLY A 22 23.28 -3.40 -8.99
N ILE A 23 22.08 -2.82 -8.86
CA ILE A 23 21.07 -3.19 -7.86
C ILE A 23 19.82 -3.72 -8.58
N MET A 24 19.29 -4.85 -8.12
CA MET A 24 18.02 -5.39 -8.62
C MET A 24 16.84 -4.53 -8.18
N ILE A 25 15.85 -4.37 -9.04
CA ILE A 25 14.65 -3.61 -8.71
C ILE A 25 13.49 -4.56 -8.47
N ALA A 26 12.83 -4.46 -7.32
CA ALA A 26 11.67 -5.27 -7.01
C ALA A 26 10.43 -4.40 -6.81
N LEU A 27 9.37 -4.67 -7.58
CA LEU A 27 8.07 -4.00 -7.47
C LEU A 27 7.09 -4.87 -6.69
N THR A 28 6.67 -4.40 -5.52
CA THR A 28 5.70 -5.12 -4.68
C THR A 28 4.41 -4.36 -4.52
N GLY A 29 3.38 -5.01 -4.00
CA GLY A 29 2.11 -4.38 -3.69
C GLY A 29 0.93 -5.28 -4.00
N GLN A 30 -0.25 -4.85 -3.57
CA GLN A 30 -1.50 -5.60 -3.70
C GLN A 30 -1.80 -5.98 -5.16
N ARG A 31 -2.60 -7.03 -5.35
CA ARG A 31 -3.10 -7.38 -6.68
C ARG A 31 -3.86 -6.20 -7.31
N ARG A 32 -3.81 -6.09 -8.64
CA ARG A 32 -4.51 -5.06 -9.45
C ARG A 32 -4.07 -3.59 -9.28
N VAL A 33 -3.10 -3.25 -8.43
CA VAL A 33 -2.57 -1.87 -8.30
C VAL A 33 -1.71 -1.39 -9.48
N GLY A 34 -1.48 -2.25 -10.49
CA GLY A 34 -0.78 -1.89 -11.72
C GLY A 34 0.73 -2.13 -11.73
N LYS A 35 1.25 -3.06 -10.91
CA LYS A 35 2.68 -3.44 -10.91
C LYS A 35 3.18 -3.83 -12.31
N SER A 36 2.51 -4.78 -12.95
CA SER A 36 2.79 -5.25 -14.32
C SER A 36 2.70 -4.11 -15.34
N CYS A 37 1.78 -3.16 -15.16
CA CYS A 37 1.66 -1.99 -16.03
C CYS A 37 2.86 -1.05 -15.89
N VAL A 38 3.35 -0.80 -14.66
CA VAL A 38 4.55 -0.01 -14.40
C VAL A 38 5.78 -0.71 -15.01
N MET A 39 5.97 -2.00 -14.72
CA MET A 39 7.05 -2.80 -15.30
C MET A 39 7.02 -2.77 -16.83
N ARG A 40 5.84 -2.97 -17.44
CA ARG A 40 5.67 -2.96 -18.90
C ARG A 40 5.94 -1.59 -19.53
N ARG A 41 5.60 -0.50 -18.84
CA ARG A 41 5.91 0.86 -19.32
C ARG A 41 7.41 1.09 -19.38
N ILE A 42 8.12 0.68 -18.33
CA ILE A 42 9.58 0.75 -18.25
C ILE A 42 10.23 -0.15 -19.30
N TYR A 43 9.74 -1.38 -19.45
CA TYR A 43 10.16 -2.29 -20.52
C TYR A 43 10.06 -1.63 -21.89
N ASN A 44 8.90 -1.03 -22.22
CA ASN A 44 8.71 -0.38 -23.51
C ASN A 44 9.71 0.77 -23.71
N HIS A 45 9.97 1.57 -22.67
CA HIS A 45 10.93 2.67 -22.75
C HIS A 45 12.37 2.17 -22.95
N ILE A 46 12.79 1.15 -22.21
CA ILE A 46 14.13 0.54 -22.36
C ILE A 46 14.30 -0.09 -23.74
N ALA A 47 13.26 -0.74 -24.27
CA ALA A 47 13.27 -1.38 -25.57
C ALA A 47 13.24 -0.39 -26.77
N GLU A 48 13.02 0.92 -26.53
CA GLU A 48 13.16 1.95 -27.57
C GLU A 48 14.63 2.15 -28.01
N ASN A 49 15.59 1.75 -27.18
CA ASN A 49 17.02 1.78 -27.52
C ASN A 49 17.46 0.45 -28.15
N GLU A 50 17.98 0.49 -29.37
CA GLU A 50 18.39 -0.70 -30.14
C GLU A 50 19.57 -1.47 -29.52
N GLU A 51 20.40 -0.79 -28.70
CA GLU A 51 21.50 -1.41 -27.95
C GLU A 51 21.00 -2.30 -26.80
N ASN A 52 19.74 -2.15 -26.41
CA ASN A 52 19.14 -2.92 -25.33
C ASN A 52 18.52 -4.23 -25.86
N HIS A 53 18.63 -5.28 -25.05
CA HIS A 53 17.88 -6.52 -25.21
C HIS A 53 17.09 -6.78 -23.93
N VAL A 54 15.79 -7.04 -24.05
CA VAL A 54 14.95 -7.31 -22.88
C VAL A 54 14.34 -8.70 -22.94
N ILE A 55 14.63 -9.50 -21.92
CA ILE A 55 14.02 -10.79 -21.65
C ILE A 55 12.84 -10.53 -20.70
N TYR A 56 11.61 -10.68 -21.19
CA TYR A 56 10.40 -10.48 -20.39
C TYR A 56 9.69 -11.81 -20.11
N ILE A 57 9.65 -12.22 -18.86
CA ILE A 57 8.99 -13.42 -18.36
C ILE A 57 7.71 -13.01 -17.64
N ASP A 58 6.57 -13.52 -18.11
CA ASP A 58 5.24 -13.24 -17.56
C ASP A 58 4.69 -14.53 -16.95
N LYS A 59 4.81 -14.72 -15.63
CA LYS A 59 4.35 -15.98 -14.98
C LYS A 59 2.84 -16.12 -14.90
N GLU A 60 2.06 -15.12 -15.33
CA GLU A 60 0.62 -15.31 -15.58
C GLU A 60 0.33 -15.98 -16.95
N LYS A 61 1.32 -16.11 -17.83
CA LYS A 61 1.17 -16.79 -19.13
C LYS A 61 1.70 -18.22 -19.11
N THR A 62 0.90 -19.13 -19.64
CA THR A 62 1.24 -20.55 -19.77
C THR A 62 2.49 -20.82 -20.63
N SER A 63 2.87 -19.87 -21.49
CA SER A 63 4.12 -19.94 -22.27
C SER A 63 5.38 -19.96 -21.41
N PHE A 64 5.29 -19.66 -20.12
CA PHE A 64 6.40 -19.69 -19.17
C PHE A 64 6.21 -20.75 -18.07
N ASP A 65 5.26 -21.68 -18.21
CA ASP A 65 5.00 -22.75 -17.23
C ASP A 65 6.20 -23.69 -17.06
N MET A 66 7.02 -23.85 -18.11
CA MET A 66 8.26 -24.64 -18.05
C MET A 66 9.32 -24.05 -17.11
N ILE A 67 9.20 -22.77 -16.76
CA ILE A 67 10.08 -22.12 -15.79
C ILE A 67 9.44 -22.32 -14.40
N ALA A 68 9.71 -23.46 -13.79
CA ALA A 68 9.10 -23.86 -12.52
C ALA A 68 10.00 -23.59 -11.31
N ASN A 69 11.32 -23.63 -11.50
CA ASN A 69 12.31 -23.44 -10.45
C ASN A 69 13.51 -22.60 -10.93
N TYR A 70 14.44 -22.32 -10.01
CA TYR A 70 15.63 -21.51 -10.28
C TYR A 70 16.52 -22.05 -11.42
N GLN A 71 16.63 -23.36 -11.60
CA GLN A 71 17.46 -23.97 -12.66
C GLN A 71 16.86 -23.73 -14.04
N ASP A 72 15.53 -23.85 -14.15
CA ASP A 72 14.82 -23.55 -15.39
C ASP A 72 14.96 -22.06 -15.74
N LEU A 73 14.92 -21.18 -14.74
CA LEU A 73 15.10 -19.75 -14.91
C LEU A 73 16.53 -19.41 -15.39
N GLU A 74 17.56 -19.96 -14.74
CA GLU A 74 18.95 -19.78 -15.17
C GLU A 74 19.17 -20.27 -16.61
N ALA A 75 18.69 -21.48 -16.93
CA ALA A 75 18.83 -22.04 -18.27
C ALA A 75 18.10 -21.19 -19.33
N TYR A 76 16.89 -20.73 -19.02
CA TYR A 76 16.12 -19.88 -19.92
C TYR A 76 16.82 -18.54 -20.15
N VAL A 77 17.30 -17.88 -19.10
CA VAL A 77 17.99 -16.59 -19.21
C VAL A 77 19.29 -16.75 -19.99
N ALA A 78 20.12 -17.73 -19.65
CA ALA A 78 21.38 -17.98 -20.34
C ALA A 78 21.19 -18.23 -21.85
N ALA A 79 20.11 -18.91 -22.24
CA ALA A 79 19.79 -19.16 -23.65
C ALA A 79 19.26 -17.93 -24.42
N ASN A 80 18.81 -16.89 -23.72
CA ASN A 80 18.22 -15.69 -24.33
C ASN A 80 19.09 -14.43 -24.18
N ILE A 81 20.22 -14.49 -23.47
CA ILE A 81 21.19 -13.38 -23.44
C ILE A 81 21.77 -13.15 -24.84
N VAL A 82 21.87 -11.89 -25.23
CA VAL A 82 22.50 -11.47 -26.48
C VAL A 82 23.84 -10.80 -26.20
N GLU A 83 24.92 -11.37 -26.72
CA GLU A 83 26.27 -10.81 -26.61
C GLU A 83 26.35 -9.45 -27.34
N GLY A 84 27.06 -8.50 -26.73
CA GLY A 84 27.23 -7.14 -27.27
C GLY A 84 26.05 -6.20 -27.04
N LYS A 85 24.96 -6.66 -26.41
CA LYS A 85 23.82 -5.81 -26.00
C LYS A 85 23.79 -5.59 -24.49
N GLU A 86 23.15 -4.51 -24.07
CA GLU A 86 22.75 -4.34 -22.67
C GLU A 86 21.52 -5.22 -22.41
N ASN A 87 21.70 -6.29 -21.64
CA ASN A 87 20.61 -7.22 -21.36
C ASN A 87 19.83 -6.79 -20.11
N TYR A 88 18.50 -6.92 -20.18
CA TYR A 88 17.56 -6.62 -19.11
C TYR A 88 16.67 -7.84 -18.88
N LEU A 89 16.50 -8.25 -17.63
CA LEU A 89 15.64 -9.36 -17.23
C LEU A 89 14.45 -8.84 -16.42
N PHE A 90 13.26 -9.00 -16.97
CA PHE A 90 12.00 -8.55 -16.40
C PHE A 90 11.16 -9.77 -16.06
N ILE A 91 10.82 -9.99 -14.79
CA ILE A 91 10.01 -11.13 -14.35
C ILE A 91 8.78 -10.66 -13.60
N ASP A 92 7.61 -10.87 -14.19
CA ASP A 92 6.32 -10.59 -13.56
C ASP A 92 5.88 -11.78 -12.69
N GLU A 93 5.50 -11.52 -11.44
CA GLU A 93 5.11 -12.50 -10.42
C GLU A 93 6.21 -13.56 -10.17
N VAL A 94 7.43 -13.11 -9.85
CA VAL A 94 8.61 -13.98 -9.69
C VAL A 94 8.45 -15.04 -8.60
N GLN A 95 7.57 -14.81 -7.61
CA GLN A 95 7.32 -15.79 -6.54
C GLN A 95 6.68 -17.10 -7.03
N GLU A 96 6.17 -17.13 -8.27
CA GLU A 96 5.66 -18.35 -8.90
C GLU A 96 6.79 -19.29 -9.37
N ILE A 97 8.05 -18.85 -9.28
CA ILE A 97 9.25 -19.66 -9.57
C ILE A 97 9.86 -20.11 -8.23
N SER A 98 9.99 -21.41 -8.03
CA SER A 98 10.54 -21.95 -6.78
C SER A 98 12.04 -21.64 -6.65
N ASP A 99 12.46 -21.21 -5.45
CA ASP A 99 13.85 -20.84 -5.12
C ASP A 99 14.46 -19.76 -6.05
N PHE A 100 13.61 -18.91 -6.65
CA PHE A 100 14.03 -17.89 -7.63
C PHE A 100 15.22 -17.04 -7.20
N GLU A 101 15.38 -16.78 -5.90
CA GLU A 101 16.47 -15.97 -5.35
C GLU A 101 17.86 -16.52 -5.69
N LYS A 102 18.00 -17.84 -5.85
CA LYS A 102 19.28 -18.47 -6.23
C LYS A 102 19.69 -18.04 -7.63
N ALA A 103 18.75 -18.12 -8.58
CA ALA A 103 18.96 -17.71 -9.96
C ALA A 103 19.25 -16.21 -10.07
N LEU A 104 18.45 -15.37 -9.38
CA LEU A 104 18.66 -13.92 -9.44
C LEU A 104 20.04 -13.50 -8.93
N LEU A 105 20.52 -14.12 -7.84
CA LEU A 105 21.85 -13.84 -7.30
C LEU A 105 22.98 -14.32 -8.21
N SER A 106 22.80 -15.47 -8.86
CA SER A 106 23.73 -16.04 -9.81
C SER A 106 23.87 -15.11 -11.02
N ILE A 107 22.75 -14.82 -11.68
CA ILE A 107 22.66 -13.94 -12.85
C ILE A 107 23.23 -12.53 -12.56
N GLN A 108 22.90 -11.96 -11.39
CA GLN A 108 23.42 -10.65 -11.01
C GLN A 108 24.93 -10.67 -10.74
N SER A 109 25.48 -11.78 -10.22
CA SER A 109 26.91 -11.86 -9.89
C SER A 109 27.79 -11.91 -11.14
N ASP A 110 27.24 -12.38 -12.26
CA ASP A 110 27.92 -12.39 -13.55
C ASP A 110 27.88 -11.02 -14.27
N ASP A 111 27.17 -10.03 -13.70
CA ASP A 111 26.93 -8.69 -14.27
C ASP A 111 26.41 -8.72 -15.73
N THR A 112 25.68 -9.80 -16.05
CA THR A 112 25.24 -10.09 -17.42
C THR A 112 23.96 -9.36 -17.81
N CYS A 113 23.10 -9.03 -16.84
CA CYS A 113 21.86 -8.31 -17.09
C CYS A 113 21.36 -7.50 -15.90
N GLN A 114 20.61 -6.44 -16.20
CA GLN A 114 19.90 -5.65 -15.20
C GLN A 114 18.54 -6.28 -14.87
N ILE A 115 18.24 -6.48 -13.60
CA ILE A 115 17.09 -7.29 -13.16
C ILE A 115 15.98 -6.40 -12.58
N MET A 116 14.76 -6.59 -13.08
CA MET A 116 13.53 -6.09 -12.49
C MET A 116 12.53 -7.22 -12.26
N ILE A 117 11.95 -7.30 -11.07
CA ILE A 117 10.97 -8.32 -10.70
C ILE A 117 9.71 -7.70 -10.12
N THR A 118 8.56 -8.36 -10.25
CA THR A 118 7.34 -8.02 -9.48
C THR A 118 6.92 -9.16 -8.56
N GLY A 119 6.13 -8.82 -7.54
CA GLY A 119 5.35 -9.82 -6.81
C GLY A 119 4.23 -9.22 -5.96
N SER A 120 3.16 -10.00 -5.81
CA SER A 120 1.95 -9.59 -5.09
C SER A 120 1.98 -9.75 -3.57
N ASN A 121 3.09 -10.21 -2.99
CA ASN A 121 3.19 -10.51 -1.55
C ASN A 121 4.44 -9.91 -0.91
N ALA A 122 4.27 -9.34 0.29
CA ALA A 122 5.33 -8.75 1.08
C ALA A 122 6.44 -9.74 1.47
N LYS A 123 6.10 -11.03 1.69
CA LYS A 123 7.04 -12.11 1.98
C LYS A 123 8.13 -12.26 0.92
N MET A 124 7.84 -11.94 -0.34
CA MET A 124 8.82 -11.96 -1.43
C MET A 124 10.10 -11.18 -1.08
N LEU A 125 9.97 -10.10 -0.31
CA LEU A 125 11.07 -9.23 0.08
C LEU A 125 11.20 -9.07 1.60
N SER A 126 10.61 -9.98 2.39
CA SER A 126 10.67 -9.93 3.85
C SER A 126 11.91 -10.67 4.39
N GLY A 127 12.21 -10.47 5.69
CA GLY A 127 13.48 -10.75 6.37
C GLY A 127 14.32 -11.92 5.85
N GLU A 128 13.77 -13.11 5.67
CA GLU A 128 14.55 -14.27 5.23
C GLU A 128 14.96 -14.18 3.75
N LEU A 129 14.03 -13.81 2.86
CA LEU A 129 14.30 -13.59 1.44
C LEU A 129 15.17 -12.34 1.20
N ALA A 130 14.95 -11.29 1.99
CA ALA A 130 15.83 -10.11 2.00
C ALA A 130 17.28 -10.48 2.37
N THR A 131 17.45 -11.37 3.36
CA THR A 131 18.75 -11.91 3.79
C THR A 131 19.36 -12.77 2.69
N ARG A 132 18.57 -13.61 2.02
CA ARG A 132 19.03 -14.42 0.88
C ARG A 132 19.53 -13.56 -0.27
N LEU A 133 18.80 -12.49 -0.62
CA LEU A 133 19.20 -11.53 -1.65
C LEU A 133 20.37 -10.61 -1.22
N ARG A 134 20.87 -10.73 0.02
CA ARG A 134 22.05 -10.04 0.58
C ARG A 134 22.03 -8.51 0.40
N GLY A 135 20.83 -7.90 0.42
CA GLY A 135 20.68 -6.46 0.23
C GLY A 135 21.01 -5.96 -1.19
N ARG A 136 21.15 -6.84 -2.19
CA ARG A 136 21.46 -6.46 -3.59
C ARG A 136 20.24 -6.02 -4.40
N TYR A 137 19.20 -5.54 -3.72
CA TYR A 137 17.96 -5.08 -4.33
C TYR A 137 17.42 -3.82 -3.66
N ILE A 138 16.60 -3.08 -4.40
CA ILE A 138 15.75 -2.00 -3.90
C ILE A 138 14.28 -2.35 -4.16
N ALA A 139 13.45 -2.19 -3.13
CA ALA A 139 12.02 -2.47 -3.21
C ALA A 139 11.22 -1.19 -3.41
N TYR A 140 10.32 -1.19 -4.39
CA TYR A 140 9.30 -0.17 -4.56
C TYR A 140 7.91 -0.78 -4.36
N ARG A 141 7.25 -0.36 -3.28
CA ARG A 141 5.85 -0.74 -3.04
C ARG A 141 4.94 0.14 -3.91
N ILE A 142 4.35 -0.46 -4.95
CA ILE A 142 3.32 0.14 -5.80
C ILE A 142 2.00 0.08 -5.06
N ARG A 143 1.45 1.25 -4.71
CA ARG A 143 0.13 1.39 -4.08
C ARG A 143 -0.96 1.69 -5.14
N GLY A 144 -2.22 1.66 -4.72
CA GLY A 144 -3.33 2.20 -5.51
C GLY A 144 -3.09 3.65 -5.98
N LEU A 145 -3.94 4.13 -6.87
CA LEU A 145 -3.94 5.51 -7.33
C LEU A 145 -4.07 6.45 -6.13
N CYS A 146 -3.23 7.48 -6.06
CA CYS A 146 -3.52 8.61 -5.17
C CYS A 146 -4.65 9.44 -5.74
N TYR A 147 -5.13 10.41 -4.96
CA TYR A 147 -6.19 11.31 -5.41
C TYR A 147 -5.88 12.00 -6.76
N GLU A 148 -4.68 12.55 -6.94
CA GLU A 148 -4.30 13.19 -8.21
C GLU A 148 -4.26 12.20 -9.40
N GLU A 149 -3.74 11.00 -9.18
CA GLU A 149 -3.77 9.95 -10.19
C GLU A 149 -5.20 9.48 -10.47
N PHE A 150 -6.05 9.39 -9.45
CA PHE A 150 -7.46 9.03 -9.57
C PHE A 150 -8.19 10.05 -10.45
N LEU A 151 -8.00 11.35 -10.20
CA LEU A 151 -8.54 12.41 -11.06
C LEU A 151 -8.06 12.25 -12.51
N THR A 152 -6.76 12.00 -12.70
CA THR A 152 -6.16 11.85 -14.04
C THR A 152 -6.67 10.61 -14.77
N PHE A 153 -6.77 9.47 -14.09
CA PHE A 153 -7.22 8.21 -14.68
C PHE A 153 -8.70 8.28 -15.05
N HIS A 154 -9.52 8.87 -14.18
CA HIS A 154 -10.97 8.97 -14.40
C HIS A 154 -11.39 10.23 -15.16
N GLU A 155 -10.44 11.07 -15.58
CA GLU A 155 -10.69 12.34 -16.30
C GLU A 155 -11.66 13.27 -15.55
N LEU A 156 -11.51 13.29 -14.21
CA LEU A 156 -12.36 14.05 -13.29
C LEU A 156 -11.77 15.43 -12.97
N LYS A 157 -12.64 16.35 -12.57
CA LYS A 157 -12.25 17.66 -12.06
C LYS A 157 -11.84 17.58 -10.59
N ASP A 158 -11.02 18.51 -10.15
CA ASP A 158 -10.70 18.66 -8.73
C ASP A 158 -11.85 19.39 -8.00
N ASP A 159 -12.83 18.61 -7.53
CA ASP A 159 -14.01 19.04 -6.76
C ASP A 159 -14.36 18.05 -5.62
N ASP A 160 -15.28 18.46 -4.74
CA ASP A 160 -15.72 17.62 -3.61
C ASP A 160 -16.46 16.37 -4.07
N ALA A 161 -17.11 16.42 -5.24
CA ALA A 161 -17.76 15.25 -5.83
C ALA A 161 -16.71 14.18 -6.18
N SER A 162 -15.61 14.58 -6.80
CA SER A 162 -14.51 13.68 -7.17
C SER A 162 -13.73 13.19 -5.96
N LEU A 163 -13.59 14.00 -4.91
CA LEU A 163 -13.06 13.55 -3.62
C LEU A 163 -13.95 12.46 -3.00
N ASN A 164 -15.27 12.66 -3.00
CA ASN A 164 -16.20 11.65 -2.49
C ASN A 164 -16.10 10.35 -3.28
N LEU A 165 -15.99 10.40 -4.61
CA LEU A 165 -15.77 9.22 -5.45
C LEU A 165 -14.48 8.47 -5.06
N TYR A 166 -13.38 9.19 -4.83
CA TYR A 166 -12.12 8.60 -4.38
C TYR A 166 -12.24 7.92 -3.01
N LEU A 167 -12.85 8.59 -2.03
CA LEU A 167 -13.07 8.02 -0.70
C LEU A 167 -14.02 6.82 -0.74
N GLN A 168 -14.93 6.77 -1.73
CA GLN A 168 -15.91 5.72 -1.92
C GLN A 168 -15.32 4.48 -2.60
N TYR A 169 -14.66 4.66 -3.74
CA TYR A 169 -14.23 3.58 -4.63
C TYR A 169 -12.74 3.23 -4.52
N GLY A 170 -11.95 4.06 -3.84
CA GLY A 170 -10.51 3.83 -3.69
C GLY A 170 -9.73 4.10 -4.97
N GLY A 171 -8.55 3.50 -5.06
CA GLY A 171 -7.54 3.81 -6.06
C GLY A 171 -7.21 2.64 -6.98
N LEU A 172 -8.08 1.65 -7.18
CA LEU A 172 -7.77 0.56 -8.11
C LEU A 172 -7.79 1.05 -9.57
N PRO A 173 -6.67 0.97 -10.33
CA PRO A 173 -6.58 1.53 -11.68
C PRO A 173 -7.61 1.01 -12.69
N GLN A 174 -8.04 -0.25 -12.57
CA GLN A 174 -8.97 -0.87 -13.52
C GLN A 174 -10.39 -0.27 -13.44
N LEU A 175 -10.74 0.39 -12.32
CA LEU A 175 -12.04 1.04 -12.14
C LEU A 175 -12.35 2.01 -13.29
N ARG A 176 -11.32 2.67 -13.84
CA ARG A 176 -11.44 3.54 -15.03
C ARG A 176 -12.18 2.87 -16.18
N SER A 177 -11.89 1.59 -16.45
CA SER A 177 -12.45 0.88 -17.59
C SER A 177 -13.92 0.50 -17.43
N LEU A 178 -14.42 0.53 -16.19
CA LEU A 178 -15.80 0.17 -15.85
C LEU A 178 -16.72 1.38 -15.90
N GLY A 179 -16.19 2.60 -15.69
CA GLY A 179 -16.97 3.81 -15.46
C GLY A 179 -17.55 3.82 -14.04
N LEU A 180 -17.25 4.86 -13.26
CA LEU A 180 -17.68 4.94 -11.86
C LEU A 180 -19.20 5.14 -11.71
N GLU A 181 -19.86 5.57 -12.78
CA GLU A 181 -21.31 5.66 -12.91
C GLU A 181 -21.99 4.29 -12.97
N ASN A 182 -21.28 3.23 -13.38
CA ASN A 182 -21.81 1.87 -13.47
C ASN A 182 -21.61 1.14 -12.15
N THR A 183 -22.37 1.55 -11.13
CA THR A 183 -22.18 1.10 -9.74
C THR A 183 -22.19 -0.42 -9.59
N ASP A 184 -23.05 -1.12 -10.31
CA ASP A 184 -23.15 -2.59 -10.25
C ASP A 184 -21.86 -3.25 -10.77
N LEU A 185 -21.31 -2.77 -11.89
CA LEU A 185 -20.05 -3.28 -12.44
C LEU A 185 -18.87 -3.00 -11.53
N VAL A 186 -18.89 -1.83 -10.85
CA VAL A 186 -17.86 -1.45 -9.89
C VAL A 186 -17.89 -2.37 -8.66
N GLU A 187 -19.08 -2.62 -8.10
CA GLU A 187 -19.23 -3.53 -6.96
C GLU A 187 -18.84 -4.97 -7.31
N ASP A 188 -19.27 -5.49 -8.47
CA ASP A 188 -18.87 -6.80 -8.97
C ASP A 188 -17.35 -6.91 -9.14
N TYR A 189 -16.71 -5.84 -9.63
CA TYR A 189 -15.26 -5.81 -9.75
C TYR A 189 -14.57 -5.82 -8.39
N LEU A 190 -15.01 -4.99 -7.44
CA LEU A 190 -14.45 -4.95 -6.09
C LEU A 190 -14.61 -6.29 -5.37
N ASP A 191 -15.75 -6.96 -5.50
CA ASP A 191 -15.98 -8.31 -4.96
C ASP A 191 -15.01 -9.32 -5.58
N ASN A 192 -14.83 -9.29 -6.90
CA ASN A 192 -13.91 -10.19 -7.59
C ASN A 192 -12.46 -9.97 -7.16
N VAL A 193 -12.02 -8.72 -7.01
CA VAL A 193 -10.67 -8.41 -6.51
C VAL A 193 -10.51 -8.90 -5.08
N TYR A 194 -11.48 -8.58 -4.21
CA TYR A 194 -11.51 -9.02 -2.83
C TYR A 194 -11.43 -10.55 -2.70
N ASN A 195 -12.29 -11.28 -3.40
CA ASN A 195 -12.31 -12.74 -3.38
C ASN A 195 -11.02 -13.33 -3.95
N THR A 196 -10.43 -12.73 -5.00
CA THR A 196 -9.14 -13.20 -5.53
C THR A 196 -8.02 -13.07 -4.50
N ILE A 197 -7.94 -11.92 -3.80
CA ILE A 197 -6.92 -11.71 -2.76
C ILE A 197 -7.12 -12.70 -1.60
N VAL A 198 -8.36 -12.85 -1.13
CA VAL A 198 -8.66 -13.77 -0.01
C VAL A 198 -8.38 -15.23 -0.39
N LEU A 199 -8.81 -15.68 -1.57
CA LEU A 199 -8.65 -17.07 -1.99
C LEU A 199 -7.19 -17.37 -2.33
N ARG A 200 -6.59 -16.65 -3.28
CA ARG A 200 -5.25 -16.97 -3.79
C ARG A 200 -4.13 -16.48 -2.88
N ASP A 201 -4.18 -15.20 -2.53
CA ASP A 201 -3.02 -14.56 -1.89
C ASP A 201 -2.94 -14.90 -0.39
N ILE A 202 -4.05 -15.34 0.22
CA ILE A 202 -4.15 -15.64 1.65
C ILE A 202 -4.49 -17.12 1.93
N ILE A 203 -5.64 -17.63 1.46
CA ILE A 203 -6.12 -18.97 1.84
C ILE A 203 -5.27 -20.08 1.26
N GLU A 204 -5.08 -20.10 -0.06
CA GLU A 204 -4.28 -21.12 -0.76
C GLU A 204 -2.82 -21.05 -0.30
N ARG A 205 -2.25 -19.85 -0.23
CA ARG A 205 -0.85 -19.63 0.11
C ARG A 205 -0.49 -20.04 1.54
N GLU A 206 -1.30 -19.63 2.51
CA GLU A 206 -1.03 -19.89 3.92
C GLU A 206 -1.72 -21.18 4.41
N ASN A 207 -2.34 -21.94 3.50
CA ASN A 207 -3.08 -23.19 3.77
C ASN A 207 -4.11 -23.03 4.90
N ILE A 208 -4.90 -21.96 4.84
CA ILE A 208 -5.85 -21.61 5.90
C ILE A 208 -7.02 -22.59 5.93
N ARG A 209 -7.21 -23.23 7.10
CA ARG A 209 -8.31 -24.16 7.32
C ARG A 209 -9.61 -23.48 7.73
N ASN A 210 -9.53 -22.49 8.63
CA ASN A 210 -10.72 -21.80 9.16
C ASN A 210 -11.00 -20.51 8.37
N ILE A 211 -11.57 -20.67 7.18
CA ILE A 211 -11.97 -19.58 6.28
C ILE A 211 -13.07 -18.68 6.91
N PRO A 212 -14.11 -19.22 7.58
CA PRO A 212 -15.11 -18.37 8.25
C PRO A 212 -14.49 -17.40 9.25
N LEU A 213 -13.55 -17.86 10.09
CA LEU A 213 -12.83 -17.00 11.02
C LEU A 213 -12.06 -15.88 10.31
N LEU A 214 -11.37 -16.18 9.21
CA LEU A 214 -10.65 -15.17 8.43
C LEU A 214 -11.59 -14.10 7.91
N ARG A 215 -12.73 -14.49 7.32
CA ARG A 215 -13.72 -13.54 6.78
C ARG A 215 -14.33 -12.68 7.89
N THR A 216 -14.66 -13.26 9.04
CA THR A 216 -15.18 -12.50 10.18
C THR A 216 -14.14 -11.54 10.75
N LEU A 217 -12.87 -11.96 10.86
CA LEU A 217 -11.78 -11.09 11.29
C LEU A 217 -11.58 -9.93 10.32
N LEU A 218 -11.58 -10.19 9.02
CA LEU A 218 -11.45 -9.14 8.02
C LEU A 218 -12.57 -8.11 8.10
N LYS A 219 -13.83 -8.56 8.26
CA LYS A 219 -14.97 -7.66 8.46
C LYS A 219 -14.82 -6.82 9.74
N PHE A 220 -14.37 -7.44 10.83
CA PHE A 220 -14.09 -6.73 12.08
C PHE A 220 -13.01 -5.65 11.91
N VAL A 221 -11.89 -5.99 11.28
CA VAL A 221 -10.76 -5.06 11.05
C VAL A 221 -11.18 -3.93 10.12
N SER A 222 -11.99 -4.21 9.09
CA SER A 222 -12.54 -3.20 8.19
C SER A 222 -13.38 -2.16 8.96
N ASP A 223 -14.27 -2.64 9.83
CA ASP A 223 -15.15 -1.79 10.64
C ASP A 223 -14.41 -1.02 11.74
N ASN A 224 -13.30 -1.57 12.23
CA ASN A 224 -12.49 -0.96 13.30
C ASN A 224 -11.16 -0.41 12.79
N ILE A 225 -11.12 -0.02 11.51
CA ILE A 225 -9.96 0.62 10.92
C ILE A 225 -9.60 1.91 11.67
N GLY A 226 -8.31 2.18 11.84
CA GLY A 226 -7.84 3.35 12.60
C GLY A 226 -8.09 3.28 14.11
N LYS A 227 -8.60 2.16 14.66
CA LYS A 227 -8.75 1.97 16.10
C LYS A 227 -7.63 1.11 16.68
N GLN A 228 -7.29 1.35 17.94
CA GLN A 228 -6.32 0.55 18.67
C GLN A 228 -6.74 -0.92 18.71
N PHE A 229 -5.83 -1.79 18.28
CA PHE A 229 -6.08 -3.22 18.22
C PHE A 229 -5.74 -3.91 19.55
N SER A 230 -6.63 -4.80 20.00
CA SER A 230 -6.34 -5.76 21.08
C SER A 230 -6.80 -7.15 20.68
N ALA A 231 -5.85 -8.08 20.54
CA ALA A 231 -6.14 -9.47 20.21
C ALA A 231 -7.14 -10.09 21.20
N THR A 232 -7.03 -9.74 22.48
CA THR A 232 -7.94 -10.21 23.53
C THR A 232 -9.35 -9.68 23.36
N SER A 233 -9.50 -8.40 22.98
CA SER A 233 -10.81 -7.80 22.73
C SER A 233 -11.50 -8.46 21.52
N ILE A 234 -10.73 -8.82 20.49
CA ILE A 234 -11.27 -9.51 19.32
C ILE A 234 -11.67 -10.94 19.63
N VAL A 235 -10.84 -11.67 20.38
CA VAL A 235 -11.22 -13.01 20.83
C VAL A 235 -12.55 -12.95 21.60
N LYS A 236 -12.75 -11.96 22.47
CA LYS A 236 -14.02 -11.77 23.20
C LYS A 236 -15.17 -11.45 22.25
N PHE A 237 -14.98 -10.54 21.29
CA PHE A 237 -15.98 -10.19 20.29
C PHE A 237 -16.38 -11.40 19.43
N LEU A 238 -15.41 -12.13 18.89
CA LEU A 238 -15.64 -13.30 18.04
C LEU A 238 -16.29 -14.44 18.83
N LYS A 239 -15.91 -14.65 20.10
CA LYS A 239 -16.60 -15.59 20.99
C LYS A 239 -18.07 -15.24 21.19
N SER A 240 -18.41 -13.95 21.32
CA SER A 240 -19.81 -13.50 21.42
C SER A 240 -20.62 -13.76 20.14
N GLN A 241 -19.94 -13.95 19.01
CA GLN A 241 -20.50 -14.34 17.71
C GLN A 241 -20.40 -15.86 17.48
N ASN A 242 -20.26 -16.66 18.54
CA ASN A 242 -20.11 -18.13 18.49
C ASN A 242 -18.93 -18.61 17.62
N THR A 243 -17.89 -17.79 17.48
CA THR A 243 -16.66 -18.17 16.76
C THR A 243 -15.53 -18.39 17.76
N GLU A 244 -15.11 -19.65 17.94
CA GLU A 244 -13.97 -19.98 18.79
C GLU A 244 -12.64 -19.63 18.11
N THR A 245 -11.75 -18.99 18.86
CA THR A 245 -10.41 -18.60 18.39
C THR A 245 -9.47 -18.29 19.55
N SER A 246 -8.20 -18.05 19.24
CA SER A 246 -7.15 -17.68 20.20
C SER A 246 -6.45 -16.40 19.74
N ALA A 247 -5.88 -15.65 20.69
CA ALA A 247 -5.13 -14.42 20.37
C ALA A 247 -3.98 -14.70 19.38
N LYS A 248 -3.29 -15.84 19.52
CA LYS A 248 -2.24 -16.28 18.60
C LYS A 248 -2.77 -16.43 17.18
N MET A 249 -3.90 -17.11 17.00
CA MET A 249 -4.51 -17.32 15.69
C MET A 249 -4.94 -15.99 15.04
N ILE A 250 -5.49 -15.06 15.82
CA ILE A 250 -5.83 -13.72 15.32
C ILE A 250 -4.59 -12.97 14.85
N LEU A 251 -3.52 -12.94 15.64
CA LEU A 251 -2.27 -12.27 15.27
C LEU A 251 -1.66 -12.88 14.00
N THR A 252 -1.67 -14.21 13.88
CA THR A 252 -1.22 -14.91 12.67
C THR A 252 -2.06 -14.54 11.45
N TYR A 253 -3.39 -14.49 11.57
CA TYR A 253 -4.23 -14.11 10.43
C TYR A 253 -4.03 -12.64 10.03
N LEU A 254 -3.87 -11.72 10.98
CA LEU A 254 -3.52 -10.32 10.66
C LEU A 254 -2.18 -10.20 9.93
N GLU A 255 -1.20 -11.02 10.30
CA GLU A 255 0.07 -11.09 9.60
C GLU A 255 -0.12 -11.57 8.16
N TYR A 256 -0.97 -12.58 7.93
CA TYR A 256 -1.31 -13.04 6.58
C TYR A 256 -2.01 -11.95 5.76
N LEU A 257 -2.96 -11.23 6.36
CA LEU A 257 -3.61 -10.08 5.73
C LEU A 257 -2.57 -9.00 5.35
N SER A 258 -1.64 -8.71 6.25
CA SER A 258 -0.58 -7.73 6.00
C SER A 258 0.37 -8.17 4.87
N ASN A 259 0.72 -9.46 4.85
CA ASN A 259 1.58 -10.04 3.81
C ASN A 259 0.94 -10.00 2.42
N ALA A 260 -0.38 -10.15 2.34
CA ALA A 260 -1.15 -10.01 1.11
C ALA A 260 -1.41 -8.54 0.70
N PHE A 261 -0.84 -7.57 1.43
CA PHE A 261 -1.06 -6.14 1.22
C PHE A 261 -2.55 -5.74 1.19
N ILE A 262 -3.40 -6.38 2.00
CA ILE A 262 -4.79 -5.91 2.17
C ILE A 262 -4.88 -4.84 3.26
N ILE A 263 -4.05 -4.98 4.30
CA ILE A 263 -3.91 -4.05 5.40
C ILE A 263 -2.44 -3.75 5.70
N ASP A 264 -2.17 -2.58 6.24
CA ASP A 264 -0.91 -2.21 6.85
C ASP A 264 -1.06 -2.20 8.37
N ARG A 265 -0.10 -2.82 9.07
CA ARG A 265 0.06 -2.70 10.52
C ARG A 265 0.91 -1.47 10.84
N VAL A 266 0.37 -0.57 11.66
CA VAL A 266 1.03 0.69 12.03
C VAL A 266 1.30 0.69 13.52
N ASN A 267 2.59 0.71 13.86
CA ASN A 267 3.02 0.65 15.25
C ASN A 267 2.76 1.95 16.00
N ARG A 268 2.55 1.82 17.31
CA ARG A 268 2.46 2.96 18.20
C ARG A 268 3.85 3.44 18.61
N TYR A 269 4.01 4.75 18.67
CA TYR A 269 5.24 5.44 19.02
C TYR A 269 5.00 6.39 20.19
N ASP A 270 5.73 6.19 21.28
CA ASP A 270 5.80 7.09 22.41
C ASP A 270 6.62 8.32 22.02
N ILE A 271 5.96 9.45 21.77
CA ILE A 271 6.61 10.69 21.32
C ILE A 271 7.51 11.22 22.44
N HIS A 272 7.08 11.12 23.69
CA HIS A 272 7.83 11.58 24.85
C HIS A 272 9.01 10.65 25.17
N GLY A 273 8.75 9.36 25.24
CA GLY A 273 9.75 8.33 25.56
C GLY A 273 10.65 7.94 24.39
N LYS A 274 10.35 8.41 23.16
CA LYS A 274 11.04 8.09 21.90
C LYS A 274 11.24 6.59 21.68
N ARG A 275 10.17 5.81 21.86
CA ARG A 275 10.20 4.35 21.75
C ARG A 275 8.94 3.80 21.12
N LEU A 276 9.05 2.64 20.47
CA LEU A 276 7.90 1.91 19.97
C LEU A 276 7.24 1.11 21.09
N PHE A 277 5.91 1.05 21.07
CA PHE A 277 5.16 0.14 21.92
C PHE A 277 5.14 -1.26 21.30
N GLU A 278 5.06 -2.27 22.16
CA GLU A 278 4.94 -3.68 21.73
C GLU A 278 3.50 -4.07 21.36
N LEU A 279 2.51 -3.28 21.79
CA LEU A 279 1.08 -3.60 21.67
C LEU A 279 0.24 -2.37 21.29
N GLY A 280 -0.96 -2.64 20.77
CA GLY A 280 -1.98 -1.62 20.48
C GLY A 280 -1.88 -1.01 19.09
N ASP A 281 -1.24 -1.70 18.14
CA ASP A 281 -1.10 -1.22 16.77
C ASP A 281 -2.46 -0.86 16.14
N LYS A 282 -2.44 0.07 15.20
CA LYS A 282 -3.60 0.32 14.34
C LYS A 282 -3.41 -0.41 13.02
N PHE A 283 -4.53 -0.71 12.36
CA PHE A 283 -4.52 -1.27 11.01
C PHE A 283 -5.24 -0.32 10.06
N TYR A 284 -4.67 -0.16 8.86
CA TYR A 284 -5.24 0.63 7.76
C TYR A 284 -5.30 -0.22 6.49
N PHE A 285 -6.25 0.04 5.60
CA PHE A 285 -6.34 -0.67 4.33
C PHE A 285 -5.45 -0.02 3.27
N GLU A 286 -4.93 -0.84 2.35
CA GLU A 286 -4.22 -0.34 1.17
C GLU A 286 -5.14 0.41 0.20
N ASP A 287 -6.41 0.00 0.15
CA ASP A 287 -7.40 0.53 -0.77
C ASP A 287 -8.73 0.75 -0.06
N LEU A 288 -9.25 1.98 -0.17
CA LEU A 288 -10.50 2.41 0.47
C LEU A 288 -11.72 1.68 -0.14
N GLY A 289 -11.68 1.39 -1.44
CA GLY A 289 -12.76 0.69 -2.15
C GLY A 289 -12.93 -0.73 -1.65
N ILE A 290 -11.82 -1.47 -1.53
CA ILE A 290 -11.83 -2.83 -0.95
C ILE A 290 -12.37 -2.82 0.48
N ARG A 291 -11.90 -1.89 1.33
CA ARG A 291 -12.41 -1.75 2.70
C ARG A 291 -13.92 -1.48 2.70
N ASN A 292 -14.36 -0.53 1.89
CA ASN A 292 -15.77 -0.12 1.83
C ASN A 292 -16.67 -1.24 1.32
N HIS A 293 -16.20 -2.00 0.33
CA HIS A 293 -16.91 -3.16 -0.20
C HIS A 293 -17.11 -4.25 0.89
N ILE A 294 -16.10 -4.53 1.72
CA ILE A 294 -16.20 -5.54 2.78
C ILE A 294 -17.27 -5.20 3.84
N ILE A 295 -17.40 -3.92 4.20
CA ILE A 295 -18.41 -3.49 5.18
C ILE A 295 -19.79 -3.36 4.54
N GLY A 296 -19.83 -2.80 3.33
CA GLY A 296 -21.05 -2.30 2.71
C GLY A 296 -21.69 -1.15 3.49
N GLY A 297 -22.93 -0.83 3.16
CA GLY A 297 -23.75 0.11 3.93
C GLY A 297 -23.45 1.60 3.71
N ASN A 298 -24.01 2.44 4.59
CA ASN A 298 -23.97 3.89 4.44
C ASN A 298 -22.71 4.50 5.10
N ARG A 299 -21.88 5.15 4.29
CA ARG A 299 -20.62 5.80 4.67
C ARG A 299 -20.75 6.96 5.66
N ARG A 300 -21.97 7.41 5.96
CA ARG A 300 -22.21 8.51 6.91
C ARG A 300 -21.68 8.23 8.31
N PHE A 301 -21.64 6.97 8.73
CA PHE A 301 -21.29 6.59 10.11
C PHE A 301 -19.80 6.28 10.31
N ASP A 302 -19.00 6.28 9.25
CA ASP A 302 -17.59 5.90 9.30
C ASP A 302 -16.68 6.75 8.40
N ILE A 303 -17.18 7.89 7.91
CA ILE A 303 -16.41 8.82 7.07
C ILE A 303 -15.10 9.28 7.72
N GLU A 304 -15.09 9.47 9.04
CA GLU A 304 -13.88 9.79 9.82
C GLU A 304 -12.78 8.74 9.62
N LYS A 305 -13.15 7.45 9.62
CA LYS A 305 -12.24 6.33 9.52
C LYS A 305 -11.69 6.19 8.10
N VAL A 306 -12.54 6.40 7.10
CA VAL A 306 -12.16 6.42 5.69
C VAL A 306 -11.20 7.57 5.41
N MET A 307 -11.46 8.74 6.00
CA MET A 307 -10.62 9.92 5.87
C MET A 307 -9.25 9.72 6.53
N GLU A 308 -9.21 9.19 7.74
CA GLU A 308 -7.96 8.83 8.43
C GLU A 308 -7.13 7.84 7.59
N ASN A 309 -7.77 6.83 7.00
CA ASN A 309 -7.09 5.90 6.09
C ASN A 309 -6.59 6.59 4.79
N ALA A 310 -7.36 7.52 4.21
CA ALA A 310 -6.92 8.27 3.04
C ALA A 310 -5.66 9.10 3.35
N VAL A 311 -5.62 9.75 4.51
CA VAL A 311 -4.44 10.46 5.01
C VAL A 311 -3.27 9.51 5.19
N TYR A 312 -3.47 8.35 5.82
CA TYR A 312 -2.44 7.32 5.97
C TYR A 312 -1.82 6.90 4.62
N ILE A 313 -2.66 6.55 3.64
CA ILE A 313 -2.21 6.13 2.30
C ILE A 313 -1.38 7.25 1.66
N HIS A 314 -1.84 8.49 1.78
CA HIS A 314 -1.16 9.65 1.20
C HIS A 314 0.21 9.93 1.87
N LEU A 315 0.29 9.84 3.20
CA LEU A 315 1.56 9.95 3.95
C LEU A 315 2.57 8.89 3.47
N CYS A 316 2.15 7.63 3.39
CA CYS A 316 2.98 6.55 2.88
C CYS A 316 3.46 6.80 1.44
N ARG A 317 2.60 7.39 0.60
CA ARG A 317 2.94 7.71 -0.79
C ARG A 317 3.97 8.83 -0.91
N MET A 318 3.91 9.85 -0.05
CA MET A 318 4.95 10.87 0.05
C MET A 318 6.29 10.29 0.55
N GLY A 319 6.32 9.02 0.96
CA GLY A 319 7.51 8.30 1.38
C GLY A 319 7.83 8.45 2.86
N TYR A 320 6.85 8.84 3.69
CA TYR A 320 7.00 8.84 5.13
C TYR A 320 6.83 7.42 5.68
N LYS A 321 7.65 7.09 6.67
CA LYS A 321 7.36 6.02 7.61
C LYS A 321 6.36 6.58 8.63
N VAL A 322 5.23 5.89 8.78
CA VAL A 322 4.11 6.40 9.57
C VAL A 322 3.93 5.53 10.82
N TYR A 323 3.69 6.19 11.95
CA TYR A 323 3.36 5.58 13.23
C TYR A 323 2.13 6.25 13.82
N VAL A 324 1.51 5.61 14.79
CA VAL A 324 0.46 6.22 15.63
C VAL A 324 1.12 6.81 16.87
N GLY A 325 0.96 8.10 17.11
CA GLY A 325 1.64 8.77 18.21
C GLY A 325 0.90 8.65 19.54
N GLN A 326 1.66 8.50 20.62
CA GLN A 326 1.18 8.68 21.98
C GLN A 326 1.97 9.81 22.62
N MET A 327 1.27 10.82 23.14
CA MET A 327 1.84 11.90 23.95
C MET A 327 1.15 11.93 25.31
N TYR A 328 1.80 11.40 26.34
CA TYR A 328 1.18 11.15 27.64
C TYR A 328 -0.11 10.32 27.53
N LYS A 329 -1.28 10.93 27.75
CA LYS A 329 -2.61 10.30 27.59
C LYS A 329 -3.28 10.63 26.25
N ALA A 330 -2.75 11.61 25.51
CA ALA A 330 -3.29 12.02 24.22
C ALA A 330 -2.76 11.11 23.10
N GLU A 331 -3.64 10.79 22.16
CA GLU A 331 -3.29 10.12 20.92
C GLU A 331 -3.08 11.15 19.82
N ILE A 332 -2.05 10.94 19.01
CA ILE A 332 -1.79 11.67 17.78
C ILE A 332 -1.99 10.67 16.65
N ASP A 333 -2.91 10.95 15.71
CA ASP A 333 -3.26 9.99 14.68
C ASP A 333 -2.03 9.50 13.91
N PHE A 334 -1.17 10.43 13.48
CA PHE A 334 0.06 10.08 12.77
C PHE A 334 1.30 10.87 13.21
N VAL A 335 2.39 10.12 13.39
CA VAL A 335 3.77 10.62 13.38
C VAL A 335 4.38 10.18 12.06
N ALA A 336 4.69 11.13 11.18
CA ALA A 336 5.25 10.89 9.87
C ALA A 336 6.75 11.23 9.88
N GLU A 337 7.59 10.23 9.65
CA GLU A 337 9.05 10.32 9.70
C GLU A 337 9.66 10.05 8.30
N LYS A 338 10.53 10.93 7.82
CA LYS A 338 11.27 10.76 6.56
C LYS A 338 12.64 11.40 6.68
N ALA A 339 13.68 10.57 6.67
CA ALA A 339 15.05 10.99 7.01
C ALA A 339 15.05 11.76 8.34
N ASP A 340 15.60 12.98 8.38
CA ASP A 340 15.64 13.80 9.59
C ASP A 340 14.38 14.68 9.79
N SER A 341 13.35 14.50 8.95
CA SER A 341 12.11 15.26 9.03
C SER A 341 11.01 14.45 9.73
N VAL A 342 10.42 15.05 10.76
CA VAL A 342 9.25 14.53 11.46
C VAL A 342 8.12 15.53 11.32
N ALA A 343 6.89 15.05 11.16
CA ALA A 343 5.68 15.85 11.21
C ALA A 343 4.58 15.10 11.97
N TYR A 344 3.69 15.86 12.59
CA TYR A 344 2.56 15.33 13.36
C TYR A 344 1.25 15.72 12.70
N VAL A 345 0.33 14.78 12.60
CA VAL A 345 -0.94 14.96 11.89
C VAL A 345 -2.09 14.45 12.75
N GLN A 346 -3.13 15.27 12.89
CA GLN A 346 -4.45 14.89 13.38
C GLN A 346 -5.47 14.97 12.25
N VAL A 347 -6.47 14.10 12.29
CA VAL A 347 -7.49 13.96 11.26
C VAL A 347 -8.87 14.01 11.90
N THR A 348 -9.74 14.92 11.46
CA THR A 348 -11.10 15.04 11.99
C THR A 348 -12.08 15.42 10.91
N TYR A 349 -13.24 14.77 10.83
CA TYR A 349 -14.19 15.05 9.75
C TYR A 349 -14.63 16.53 9.73
N LEU A 350 -15.08 17.06 10.88
CA LEU A 350 -15.51 18.45 11.03
C LEU A 350 -15.07 19.02 12.38
N LEU A 351 -14.59 20.27 12.38
CA LEU A 351 -14.28 21.07 13.58
C LEU A 351 -15.57 21.75 14.09
N ALA A 352 -16.59 20.95 14.38
CA ALA A 352 -17.96 21.41 14.64
C ALA A 352 -18.17 22.06 16.02
N SER A 353 -17.25 21.88 16.97
CA SER A 353 -17.33 22.42 18.32
C SER A 353 -15.97 22.89 18.85
N GLU A 354 -15.98 23.83 19.80
CA GLU A 354 -14.77 24.24 20.51
C GLU A 354 -14.08 23.05 21.20
N GLU A 355 -14.83 22.13 21.77
CA GLU A 355 -14.28 20.89 22.37
C GLU A 355 -13.50 20.06 21.33
N THR A 356 -14.02 19.94 20.10
CA THR A 356 -13.32 19.21 19.02
C THR A 356 -12.04 19.94 18.63
N VAL A 357 -12.10 21.26 18.50
CA VAL A 357 -10.93 22.10 18.20
C VAL A 357 -9.87 21.96 19.32
N GLU A 358 -10.27 22.10 20.58
CA GLU A 358 -9.36 21.97 21.72
C GLU A 358 -8.74 20.58 21.80
N ARG A 359 -9.50 19.52 21.48
CA ARG A 359 -8.97 18.16 21.43
C ARG A 359 -7.93 18.01 20.32
N GLU A 360 -8.28 18.33 19.07
CA GLU A 360 -7.39 18.06 17.94
C GLU A 360 -6.13 18.95 17.98
N PHE A 361 -6.30 20.26 18.19
CA PHE A 361 -5.15 21.17 18.26
C PHE A 361 -4.42 21.05 19.59
N GLY A 362 -5.13 20.88 20.71
CA GLY A 362 -4.52 20.78 22.04
C GLY A 362 -3.63 19.56 22.19
N ASN A 363 -4.00 18.41 21.62
CA ASN A 363 -3.16 17.22 21.59
C ASN A 363 -1.80 17.51 20.93
N LEU A 364 -1.78 18.25 19.82
CA LEU A 364 -0.56 18.63 19.11
C LEU A 364 0.26 19.70 19.87
N LYS A 365 -0.39 20.61 20.61
CA LYS A 365 0.28 21.62 21.45
C LYS A 365 1.08 21.01 22.60
N LEU A 366 0.77 19.77 23.01
CA LEU A 366 1.56 19.06 24.03
C LEU A 366 2.99 18.75 23.55
N ILE A 367 3.20 18.69 22.25
CA ILE A 367 4.49 18.38 21.62
C ILE A 367 5.30 19.67 21.48
N LYS A 368 6.36 19.82 22.29
CA LYS A 368 7.12 21.06 22.43
C LYS A 368 8.27 21.27 21.44
N ASP A 369 8.42 20.39 20.45
CA ASP A 369 9.42 20.56 19.40
C ASP A 369 8.95 21.54 18.30
N SER A 370 9.88 21.86 17.39
CA SER A 370 9.65 22.73 16.23
C SER A 370 9.22 21.96 14.97
N HIS A 371 8.93 20.65 15.08
CA HIS A 371 8.50 19.88 13.92
C HIS A 371 7.10 20.33 13.46
N PRO A 372 6.81 20.32 12.14
CA PRO A 372 5.51 20.70 11.60
C PRO A 372 4.36 19.89 12.18
N LYS A 373 3.24 20.59 12.43
CA LYS A 373 2.02 20.04 13.02
C LYS A 373 0.83 20.41 12.15
N TYR A 374 -0.03 19.44 11.88
CA TYR A 374 -1.15 19.56 10.94
C TYR A 374 -2.44 19.04 11.55
N VAL A 375 -3.55 19.76 11.32
CA VAL A 375 -4.91 19.26 11.51
C VAL A 375 -5.57 19.19 10.13
N ILE A 376 -6.07 18.03 9.76
CA ILE A 376 -6.71 17.78 8.47
C ILE A 376 -8.21 17.61 8.69
N SER A 377 -9.04 18.42 8.02
CA SER A 377 -10.51 18.28 8.08
C SER A 377 -11.22 18.55 6.75
N MET A 378 -12.56 18.40 6.73
CA MET A 378 -13.40 18.81 5.59
C MET A 378 -13.85 20.28 5.69
N ASP A 379 -13.41 21.04 6.69
CA ASP A 379 -13.79 22.44 6.86
C ASP A 379 -12.99 23.34 5.91
N ARG A 380 -13.64 23.90 4.88
CA ARG A 380 -13.01 24.90 3.99
C ARG A 380 -13.02 26.32 4.55
N LEU A 381 -13.99 26.61 5.42
CA LEU A 381 -14.29 27.96 5.90
C LEU A 381 -13.78 28.21 7.32
N TYR A 382 -12.94 27.31 7.85
CA TYR A 382 -12.34 27.52 9.16
C TYR A 382 -11.40 28.74 9.08
N SER A 383 -11.77 29.81 9.78
CA SER A 383 -11.18 31.15 9.61
C SER A 383 -9.71 31.23 10.08
N GLN A 384 -9.25 30.24 10.85
CA GLN A 384 -7.89 30.15 11.37
C GLN A 384 -7.14 29.00 10.69
N THR A 385 -6.48 29.30 9.56
CA THR A 385 -5.61 28.33 8.86
C THR A 385 -4.35 27.98 9.66
N ASN A 386 -4.07 28.70 10.74
CA ASN A 386 -2.96 28.46 11.65
C ASN A 386 -3.35 28.81 13.09
N ILE A 387 -3.17 27.85 14.02
CA ILE A 387 -3.36 28.04 15.46
C ILE A 387 -2.06 27.67 16.16
N ASP A 388 -1.37 28.66 16.75
CA ASP A 388 -0.11 28.47 17.49
C ASP A 388 0.97 27.68 16.70
N GLY A 389 1.05 27.90 15.38
CA GLY A 389 2.00 27.21 14.50
C GLY A 389 1.49 25.88 13.93
N ILE A 390 0.31 25.41 14.36
CA ILE A 390 -0.36 24.22 13.81
C ILE A 390 -1.17 24.62 12.59
N LYS A 391 -0.86 24.02 11.44
CA LYS A 391 -1.53 24.32 10.17
C LYS A 391 -2.82 23.52 10.03
N HIS A 392 -3.92 24.19 9.75
CA HIS A 392 -5.17 23.54 9.36
C HIS A 392 -5.24 23.43 7.84
N ILE A 393 -5.51 22.23 7.32
CA ILE A 393 -5.54 21.95 5.88
C ILE A 393 -6.80 21.16 5.55
N HIS A 394 -7.50 21.57 4.48
CA HIS A 394 -8.61 20.78 3.96
C HIS A 394 -8.11 19.46 3.36
N LEU A 395 -8.80 18.35 3.61
CA LEU A 395 -8.39 17.00 3.18
C LEU A 395 -7.97 16.95 1.71
N ARG A 396 -8.75 17.56 0.83
CA ARG A 396 -8.47 17.57 -0.61
C ARG A 396 -7.15 18.24 -0.96
N ASP A 397 -6.80 19.32 -0.28
CA ASP A 397 -5.56 20.05 -0.51
C ASP A 397 -4.38 19.25 0.06
N PHE A 398 -4.58 18.61 1.21
CA PHE A 398 -3.60 17.69 1.78
C PHE A 398 -3.29 16.53 0.82
N LEU A 399 -4.30 15.91 0.20
CA LEU A 399 -4.14 14.78 -0.72
C LEU A 399 -3.43 15.13 -2.05
N LYS A 400 -3.06 16.40 -2.24
CA LYS A 400 -2.26 16.92 -3.36
C LYS A 400 -0.88 17.41 -2.93
N MET A 401 -0.55 17.33 -1.65
CA MET A 401 0.78 17.69 -1.17
C MET A 401 1.82 16.65 -1.62
N THR A 402 3.05 17.10 -1.82
CA THR A 402 4.18 16.23 -2.19
C THR A 402 5.18 16.03 -1.04
N THR A 403 5.13 16.90 -0.03
CA THR A 403 5.93 16.87 1.20
C THR A 403 5.19 17.59 2.33
N LEU A 404 5.45 17.18 3.58
CA LEU A 404 5.00 17.87 4.80
C LEU A 404 6.01 18.89 5.31
N VAL A 405 7.26 18.81 4.84
CA VAL A 405 8.38 19.66 5.27
C VAL A 405 9.01 20.33 4.08
#